data_AF-A0A9P0C104-F1
#
_entry.id   AF-A0A9P0C104-F1
#
_cell.length_a   1.000
_cell.length_b   1.000
_cell.length_c   1.000
_cell.angle_alpha   90.00
_cell.angle_beta   90.00
_cell.angle_gamma   90.00
#
_symmetry.space_group_name_H-M   'P 1'
#
loop_
_entity.id
_entity.type
_entity.pdbx_description
1 polymer ?
#
loop_
_entity_poly.entity_id
_entity_poly.type
_entity_poly.pdbx_seq_one_letter_code
_entity_poly.pdbx_strand_id
1 'polypeptide(L)'
;MLTYENKIILAPMVRIGTLPMRLLALRYGADLVYTEELIDWKFLRSKRKYNEILKTVDFVDQTDGTIVFRTCDEEKEKVILQLGTCDAERALKVAKLVENDVAAIDINMGCPKEFSIKGGMGVALLAQPDKAYNILSTLVNNISIPVTCKIRIKDTPEETLKLVEKLVSSGIKAIAIHGRTKDERPQHAVHPDIIKYVAQRISIPVIANGGSKEIEKHSDIYKFKEMTGCSSVMLARAAEWNCSIFRKQGLLPMDTVIEEYLKLAVEYDNAPANTKYCVQNILRELQDTPRGRQFLDCQTLEQICAIWGLGEYCHEKQSSYQKQGIQGRWQVSPEDLEPPQKKAKSDICTADVIQKKVCFIRASFSDTNLPKTKLHAWAGKNGISLPTYQTQQVEKLFRTIITFDNKKYTSTFWEKNKKFAEQGAALVCLFHLGLFTEEDLIKFGSIIK
;
A
#
# COMPACT_ATOMS: atom_id res chain seq x y z
N MET A 1 -20.75 1.76 18.68
CA MET A 1 -19.59 2.65 18.46
C MET A 1 -18.33 1.85 18.75
N LEU A 2 -17.31 1.92 17.89
CA LEU A 2 -16.05 1.20 18.05
C LEU A 2 -15.39 1.50 19.41
N THR A 3 -14.93 0.46 20.11
CA THR A 3 -14.20 0.59 21.39
C THR A 3 -12.76 0.11 21.25
N TYR A 4 -11.83 0.85 21.85
CA TYR A 4 -10.41 0.51 21.93
C TYR A 4 -10.02 -0.14 23.27
N GLU A 5 -10.99 -0.50 24.10
CA GLU A 5 -10.73 -1.13 25.39
C GLU A 5 -10.59 -2.65 25.29
N ASN A 6 -9.59 -3.21 25.95
CA ASN A 6 -9.37 -4.65 26.03
C ASN A 6 -9.29 -5.32 24.64
N LYS A 7 -8.50 -4.73 23.74
CA LYS A 7 -8.29 -5.19 22.36
C LYS A 7 -6.87 -5.69 22.14
N ILE A 8 -6.75 -6.69 21.27
CA ILE A 8 -5.51 -7.17 20.68
C ILE A 8 -5.52 -6.74 19.21
N ILE A 9 -4.55 -5.93 18.81
CA ILE A 9 -4.63 -5.14 17.59
C ILE A 9 -3.45 -5.47 16.66
N LEU A 10 -3.72 -5.64 15.36
CA LEU A 10 -2.66 -5.66 14.34
C LEU A 10 -2.18 -4.23 14.07
N ALA A 11 -0.88 -4.01 14.21
CA ALA A 11 -0.24 -2.72 13.98
C ALA A 11 -0.21 -2.32 12.50
N PRO A 12 -0.17 -1.01 12.20
CA PRO A 12 0.06 -0.53 10.85
C PRO A 12 1.49 -0.85 10.41
N MET A 13 1.63 -1.54 9.28
CA MET A 13 2.92 -1.97 8.74
C MET A 13 2.95 -1.79 7.22
N VAL A 14 3.80 -0.88 6.73
CA VAL A 14 3.95 -0.61 5.29
C VAL A 14 4.27 -1.90 4.53
N ARG A 15 3.52 -2.15 3.44
CA ARG A 15 3.50 -3.38 2.63
C ARG A 15 2.97 -4.65 3.31
N ILE A 16 3.00 -4.77 4.64
CA ILE A 16 2.48 -5.97 5.32
C ILE A 16 0.99 -5.86 5.57
N GLY A 17 0.50 -4.70 6.01
CA GLY A 17 -0.89 -4.44 6.38
C GLY A 17 -1.87 -4.30 5.21
N THR A 18 -1.68 -5.06 4.12
CA THR A 18 -2.65 -5.18 3.02
C THR A 18 -3.79 -6.12 3.39
N LEU A 19 -4.88 -6.13 2.59
CA LEU A 19 -6.12 -6.85 2.93
C LEU A 19 -5.90 -8.32 3.35
N PRO A 20 -5.08 -9.13 2.65
CA PRO A 20 -4.87 -10.53 3.06
C PRO A 20 -4.32 -10.69 4.48
N MET A 21 -3.35 -9.86 4.89
CA MET A 21 -2.78 -9.94 6.24
C MET A 21 -3.79 -9.49 7.31
N ARG A 22 -4.59 -8.46 7.01
CA ARG A 22 -5.61 -7.96 7.93
C ARG A 22 -6.70 -9.00 8.17
N LEU A 23 -7.21 -9.62 7.12
CA LEU A 23 -8.19 -10.71 7.24
C LEU A 23 -7.61 -11.92 7.97
N LEU A 24 -6.37 -12.29 7.67
CA LEU A 24 -5.69 -13.38 8.37
C LEU A 24 -5.58 -13.10 9.87
N ALA A 25 -5.19 -11.88 10.25
CA ALA A 25 -5.11 -11.47 11.65
C ALA A 25 -6.49 -11.54 12.35
N LEU A 26 -7.55 -11.04 11.69
CA LEU A 26 -8.92 -11.11 12.23
C LEU A 26 -9.36 -12.57 12.42
N ARG A 27 -9.14 -13.44 11.43
CA ARG A 27 -9.49 -14.87 11.49
C ARG A 27 -8.70 -15.62 12.57
N TYR A 28 -7.50 -15.15 12.89
CA TYR A 28 -6.70 -15.66 14.00
C TYR A 28 -7.02 -15.05 15.36
N GLY A 29 -7.89 -14.03 15.43
CA GLY A 29 -8.39 -13.49 16.70
C GLY A 29 -7.90 -12.10 17.07
N ALA A 30 -7.30 -11.35 16.14
CA ALA A 30 -7.15 -9.91 16.32
C ALA A 30 -8.54 -9.26 16.39
N ASP A 31 -8.72 -8.32 17.32
CA ASP A 31 -9.99 -7.61 17.46
C ASP A 31 -10.11 -6.47 16.46
N LEU A 32 -8.99 -5.80 16.17
CA LEU A 32 -8.88 -4.65 15.28
C LEU A 32 -7.62 -4.76 14.42
N VAL A 33 -7.69 -4.22 13.21
CA VAL A 33 -6.60 -4.30 12.24
C VAL A 33 -6.32 -2.95 11.60
N TYR A 34 -5.07 -2.52 11.63
CA TYR A 34 -4.66 -1.29 10.97
C TYR A 34 -4.19 -1.57 9.55
N THR A 35 -4.47 -0.64 8.63
CA THR A 35 -3.86 -0.65 7.29
C THR A 35 -2.37 -0.38 7.38
N GLU A 36 -1.65 -0.57 6.28
CA GLU A 36 -0.38 0.15 6.11
C GLU A 36 -0.57 1.68 6.19
N GLU A 37 0.52 2.40 6.43
CA GLU A 37 0.52 3.87 6.30
C GLU A 37 0.29 4.24 4.82
N LEU A 38 -0.83 4.89 4.56
CA LEU A 38 -1.21 5.37 3.23
C LEU A 38 -1.10 6.89 3.19
N ILE A 39 -0.57 7.43 2.09
CA ILE A 39 -0.27 8.87 1.98
C ILE A 39 -1.47 9.61 1.39
N ASP A 40 -1.85 10.72 2.03
CA ASP A 40 -2.99 11.57 1.65
C ASP A 40 -3.03 11.91 0.14
N TRP A 41 -1.91 12.31 -0.44
CA TRP A 41 -1.78 12.63 -1.85
C TRP A 41 -2.17 11.50 -2.80
N LYS A 42 -1.98 10.23 -2.41
CA LYS A 42 -2.42 9.11 -3.24
C LYS A 42 -3.93 8.96 -3.21
N PHE A 43 -4.55 9.11 -2.05
CA PHE A 43 -6.00 9.06 -1.91
C PHE A 43 -6.72 10.21 -2.62
N LEU A 44 -6.15 11.41 -2.60
CA LEU A 44 -6.74 12.57 -3.30
C LEU A 44 -6.80 12.40 -4.83
N ARG A 45 -6.00 11.48 -5.39
CA ARG A 45 -6.06 11.08 -6.80
C ARG A 45 -6.84 9.79 -7.02
N SER A 46 -7.42 9.23 -5.97
CA SER A 46 -8.09 7.93 -6.02
C SER A 46 -9.59 8.07 -6.12
N LYS A 47 -10.22 7.15 -6.84
CA LYS A 47 -11.68 7.01 -6.89
C LYS A 47 -12.11 5.77 -6.12
N ARG A 48 -13.12 5.93 -5.27
CA ARG A 48 -13.82 4.81 -4.61
C ARG A 48 -14.63 4.05 -5.66
N LYS A 49 -14.45 2.73 -5.72
CA LYS A 49 -15.14 1.85 -6.65
C LYS A 49 -15.51 0.54 -5.96
N TYR A 50 -16.77 0.12 -6.10
CA TYR A 50 -17.15 -1.23 -5.69
C TYR A 50 -16.73 -2.25 -6.76
N ASN A 51 -16.13 -3.33 -6.32
CA ASN A 51 -15.67 -4.43 -7.15
C ASN A 51 -16.58 -5.63 -6.93
N GLU A 52 -17.54 -5.82 -7.85
CA GLU A 52 -18.55 -6.87 -7.78
C GLU A 52 -17.98 -8.30 -7.81
N ILE A 53 -16.79 -8.50 -8.39
CA ILE A 53 -16.21 -9.83 -8.60
C ILE A 53 -15.48 -10.28 -7.33
N LEU A 54 -14.74 -9.36 -6.70
CA LEU A 54 -14.03 -9.63 -5.45
C LEU A 54 -14.87 -9.36 -4.20
N LYS A 55 -16.05 -8.71 -4.37
CA LYS A 55 -16.88 -8.19 -3.27
C LYS A 55 -16.08 -7.25 -2.35
N THR A 56 -15.31 -6.36 -2.97
CA THR A 56 -14.48 -5.37 -2.27
C THR A 56 -14.86 -3.94 -2.62
N VAL A 57 -14.43 -3.01 -1.77
CA VAL A 57 -14.34 -1.59 -2.11
C VAL A 57 -12.88 -1.27 -2.39
N ASP A 58 -12.61 -0.75 -3.58
CA ASP A 58 -11.28 -0.39 -4.07
C ASP A 58 -11.15 1.12 -4.18
N PHE A 59 -10.05 1.67 -3.68
CA PHE A 59 -9.65 3.06 -3.90
C PHE A 59 -8.52 3.05 -4.93
N VAL A 60 -8.87 3.40 -6.16
CA VAL A 60 -8.00 3.24 -7.33
C VAL A 60 -7.39 4.59 -7.69
N ASP A 61 -6.06 4.71 -7.64
CA ASP A 61 -5.35 5.90 -8.12
C ASP A 61 -5.64 6.05 -9.62
N GLN A 62 -6.34 7.12 -9.99
CA GLN A 62 -6.77 7.39 -11.35
C GLN A 62 -5.61 7.59 -12.32
N THR A 63 -4.40 7.79 -11.80
CA THR A 63 -3.24 8.05 -12.64
C THR A 63 -2.59 6.79 -13.20
N ASP A 64 -2.62 5.67 -12.48
CA ASP A 64 -1.95 4.43 -12.92
C ASP A 64 -2.71 3.15 -12.57
N GLY A 65 -3.89 3.29 -11.95
CA GLY A 65 -4.81 2.19 -11.65
C GLY A 65 -4.40 1.42 -10.43
N THR A 66 -3.35 1.84 -9.75
CA THR A 66 -2.92 1.21 -8.51
C THR A 66 -4.05 1.28 -7.51
N ILE A 67 -4.45 0.13 -7.00
CA ILE A 67 -5.34 0.03 -5.85
C ILE A 67 -4.52 0.51 -4.65
N VAL A 68 -4.83 1.71 -4.17
CA VAL A 68 -4.18 2.34 -3.01
C VAL A 68 -4.66 1.68 -1.73
N PHE A 69 -5.94 1.34 -1.68
CA PHE A 69 -6.57 0.66 -0.57
C PHE A 69 -7.68 -0.25 -1.09
N ARG A 70 -7.75 -1.46 -0.55
CA ARG A 70 -8.80 -2.44 -0.79
C ARG A 70 -9.32 -2.92 0.55
N THR A 71 -10.64 -2.95 0.70
CA THR A 71 -11.33 -3.44 1.90
C THR A 71 -12.57 -4.24 1.51
N CYS A 72 -13.17 -4.93 2.47
CA CYS A 72 -14.34 -5.76 2.28
C CYS A 72 -15.21 -5.75 3.55
N ASP A 73 -16.43 -6.29 3.43
CA ASP A 73 -17.39 -6.27 4.53
C ASP A 73 -16.92 -7.04 5.79
N GLU A 74 -16.06 -8.06 5.63
CA GLU A 74 -15.53 -8.86 6.76
C GLU A 74 -14.73 -8.00 7.78
N GLU A 75 -14.02 -6.97 7.30
CA GLU A 75 -13.19 -6.10 8.15
C GLU A 75 -13.74 -4.68 8.35
N LYS A 76 -14.80 -4.29 7.64
CA LYS A 76 -15.30 -2.90 7.61
C LYS A 76 -15.44 -2.27 9.00
N GLU A 77 -16.02 -3.00 9.95
CA GLU A 77 -16.25 -2.55 11.33
C GLU A 77 -15.02 -2.71 12.26
N LYS A 78 -13.89 -3.17 11.73
CA LYS A 78 -12.66 -3.49 12.48
C LYS A 78 -11.38 -2.91 11.88
N VAL A 79 -11.43 -2.39 10.65
CA VAL A 79 -10.28 -1.83 9.95
C VAL A 79 -10.10 -0.36 10.30
N ILE A 80 -8.89 0.00 10.73
CA ILE A 80 -8.48 1.37 11.01
C ILE A 80 -7.54 1.81 9.89
N LEU A 81 -7.91 2.85 9.15
CA LEU A 81 -7.06 3.39 8.09
C LEU A 81 -6.05 4.35 8.70
N GLN A 82 -4.76 4.01 8.59
CA GLN A 82 -3.69 4.90 9.01
C GLN A 82 -3.23 5.81 7.86
N LEU A 83 -3.38 7.12 8.07
CA LEU A 83 -3.00 8.17 7.13
C LEU A 83 -1.66 8.81 7.52
N GLY A 84 -0.76 8.88 6.54
CA GLY A 84 0.38 9.79 6.55
C GLY A 84 -0.04 11.14 5.95
N THR A 85 -0.05 12.19 6.76
CA THR A 85 -0.40 13.55 6.33
C THR A 85 0.34 14.60 7.16
N CYS A 86 0.37 15.82 6.65
CA CYS A 86 0.92 16.98 7.32
C CYS A 86 0.01 18.21 7.12
N ASP A 87 -1.27 18.01 6.83
CA ASP A 87 -2.20 19.07 6.47
C ASP A 87 -3.63 18.67 6.84
N ALA A 88 -4.31 19.53 7.59
CA ALA A 88 -5.61 19.22 8.16
C ALA A 88 -6.69 19.08 7.07
N GLU A 89 -6.68 19.94 6.06
CA GLU A 89 -7.66 19.95 4.97
C GLU A 89 -7.50 18.72 4.07
N ARG A 90 -6.27 18.35 3.72
CA ARG A 90 -6.02 17.12 2.96
C ARG A 90 -6.42 15.89 3.75
N ALA A 91 -6.09 15.84 5.04
CA ALA A 91 -6.49 14.74 5.90
C ALA A 91 -8.01 14.59 5.95
N LEU A 92 -8.74 15.70 6.10
CA LEU A 92 -10.20 15.70 6.13
C LEU A 92 -10.82 15.22 4.81
N LYS A 93 -10.31 15.69 3.67
CA LYS A 93 -10.78 15.22 2.34
C LYS A 93 -10.62 13.71 2.17
N VAL A 94 -9.48 13.16 2.61
CA VAL A 94 -9.25 11.71 2.55
C VAL A 94 -10.13 10.96 3.54
N ALA A 95 -10.29 11.47 4.76
CA ALA A 95 -11.16 10.85 5.76
C ALA A 95 -12.62 10.78 5.27
N LYS A 96 -13.14 11.86 4.67
CA LYS A 96 -14.47 11.88 4.05
C LYS A 96 -14.63 10.90 2.88
N LEU A 97 -13.56 10.68 2.11
CA LEU A 97 -13.57 9.73 1.01
C LEU A 97 -13.74 8.28 1.49
N VAL A 98 -13.22 7.95 2.69
CA VAL A 98 -13.13 6.56 3.18
C VAL A 98 -14.04 6.26 4.39
N GLU A 99 -14.67 7.26 5.02
CA GLU A 99 -15.35 7.08 6.33
C GLU A 99 -16.48 6.04 6.33
N ASN A 100 -17.05 5.72 5.17
CA ASN A 100 -18.12 4.73 5.03
C ASN A 100 -17.61 3.29 4.84
N ASP A 101 -16.30 3.09 4.74
CA ASP A 101 -15.65 1.81 4.41
C ASP A 101 -14.67 1.35 5.48
N VAL A 102 -14.47 2.15 6.54
CA VAL A 102 -13.52 1.85 7.63
C VAL A 102 -14.13 2.20 8.98
N ALA A 103 -13.64 1.55 10.04
CA ALA A 103 -14.17 1.72 11.39
C ALA A 103 -13.64 2.99 12.08
N ALA A 104 -12.45 3.46 11.70
CA ALA A 104 -11.81 4.66 12.24
C ALA A 104 -10.70 5.18 11.33
N ILE A 105 -10.27 6.43 11.58
CA ILE A 105 -9.09 7.06 10.98
C ILE A 105 -7.99 7.17 12.03
N ASP A 106 -6.76 6.80 11.68
CA ASP A 106 -5.57 7.01 12.51
C ASP A 106 -4.57 7.91 11.81
N ILE A 107 -3.94 8.84 12.54
CA ILE A 107 -2.83 9.64 12.02
C ILE A 107 -1.49 9.08 12.48
N ASN A 108 -0.63 8.77 11.50
CA ASN A 108 0.74 8.36 11.77
C ASN A 108 1.57 9.57 12.23
N MET A 109 2.03 9.51 13.48
CA MET A 109 2.95 10.49 14.07
C MET A 109 4.23 9.81 14.58
N GLY A 110 4.50 8.57 14.16
CA GLY A 110 5.59 7.74 14.70
C GLY A 110 6.62 7.26 13.69
N CYS A 111 6.38 7.44 12.38
CA CYS A 111 7.27 6.97 11.32
C CYS A 111 8.56 7.82 11.26
N PRO A 112 9.76 7.23 11.48
CA PRO A 112 11.03 7.95 11.43
C PRO A 112 11.73 7.83 10.06
N LYS A 113 11.05 7.30 9.03
CA LYS A 113 11.64 7.13 7.70
C LYS A 113 11.82 8.49 7.02
N GLU A 114 12.92 8.64 6.29
CA GLU A 114 13.31 9.90 5.66
C GLU A 114 12.23 10.51 4.77
N PHE A 115 11.52 9.69 3.98
CA PHE A 115 10.43 10.18 3.12
C PHE A 115 9.30 10.84 3.92
N SER A 116 8.98 10.30 5.11
CA SER A 116 7.96 10.85 6.01
C SER A 116 8.42 12.17 6.59
N ILE A 117 9.67 12.22 7.07
CA ILE A 117 10.27 13.42 7.66
C ILE A 117 10.33 14.56 6.62
N LYS A 118 10.84 14.29 5.42
CA LYS A 118 10.89 15.27 4.32
C LYS A 118 9.51 15.76 3.89
N GLY A 119 8.50 14.90 4.00
CA GLY A 119 7.10 15.27 3.76
C GLY A 119 6.42 16.01 4.91
N GLY A 120 7.10 16.21 6.05
CA GLY A 120 6.51 16.82 7.25
C GLY A 120 5.49 15.93 7.98
N MET A 121 5.50 14.62 7.71
CA MET A 121 4.58 13.60 8.24
C MET A 121 5.30 12.71 9.28
N GLY A 122 4.55 11.83 9.96
CA GLY A 122 5.12 10.88 10.89
C GLY A 122 5.79 11.58 12.07
N VAL A 123 7.02 11.18 12.44
CA VAL A 123 7.70 11.74 13.61
C VAL A 123 7.94 13.26 13.52
N ALA A 124 7.95 13.84 12.32
CA ALA A 124 8.07 15.29 12.14
C ALA A 124 6.91 16.06 12.79
N LEU A 125 5.72 15.47 12.87
CA LEU A 125 4.57 16.06 13.57
C LEU A 125 4.80 16.15 15.09
N LEU A 126 5.64 15.28 15.68
CA LEU A 126 5.97 15.35 17.11
C LEU A 126 6.86 16.54 17.45
N ALA A 127 7.49 17.18 16.46
CA ALA A 127 8.21 18.44 16.61
C ALA A 127 7.29 19.66 16.40
N GLN A 128 6.06 19.47 15.93
CA GLN A 128 5.07 20.52 15.69
C GLN A 128 3.72 20.16 16.36
N PRO A 129 3.63 20.12 17.71
CA PRO A 129 2.44 19.63 18.40
C PRO A 129 1.16 20.44 18.09
N ASP A 130 1.27 21.74 17.81
CA ASP A 130 0.12 22.57 17.39
C ASP A 130 -0.43 22.13 16.04
N LYS A 131 0.45 21.80 15.10
CA LYS A 131 0.06 21.28 13.79
C LYS A 131 -0.59 19.90 13.92
N ALA A 132 -0.02 19.03 14.75
CA ALA A 132 -0.59 17.72 15.05
C ALA A 132 -1.98 17.84 15.68
N TYR A 133 -2.14 18.73 16.67
CA TYR A 133 -3.43 19.05 17.29
C TYR A 133 -4.44 19.53 16.25
N ASN A 134 -4.06 20.49 15.38
CA ASN A 134 -4.95 21.03 14.37
C ASN A 134 -5.45 19.97 13.37
N ILE A 135 -4.58 19.03 12.96
CA ILE A 135 -4.98 17.91 12.09
C ILE A 135 -6.02 17.04 12.81
N LEU A 136 -5.75 16.65 14.06
CA LEU A 136 -6.64 15.79 14.82
C LEU A 136 -7.99 16.46 15.12
N SER A 137 -7.98 17.70 15.61
CA SER A 137 -9.21 18.45 15.94
C SER A 137 -10.08 18.67 14.70
N THR A 138 -9.47 18.96 13.55
CA THR A 138 -10.19 19.09 12.28
C THR A 138 -10.89 17.79 11.92
N LEU A 139 -10.23 16.65 12.05
CA LEU A 139 -10.84 15.35 11.77
C LEU A 139 -11.97 15.03 12.75
N VAL A 140 -11.68 15.12 14.05
CA VAL A 140 -12.65 14.81 15.13
C VAL A 140 -13.95 15.60 14.98
N ASN A 141 -13.86 16.88 14.59
CA ASN A 141 -15.03 17.75 14.47
C ASN A 141 -15.84 17.54 13.19
N ASN A 142 -15.30 16.85 12.17
CA ASN A 142 -15.90 16.83 10.84
C ASN A 142 -16.22 15.44 10.30
N ILE A 143 -15.79 14.34 10.93
CA ILE A 143 -16.15 12.97 10.49
C ILE A 143 -16.99 12.23 11.52
N SER A 144 -17.72 11.22 11.06
CA SER A 144 -18.67 10.46 11.90
C SER A 144 -18.05 9.28 12.66
N ILE A 145 -16.85 8.85 12.26
CA ILE A 145 -16.11 7.73 12.84
C ILE A 145 -15.00 8.21 13.79
N PRO A 146 -14.55 7.36 14.74
CA PRO A 146 -13.46 7.69 15.64
C PRO A 146 -12.16 8.11 14.93
N VAL A 147 -11.44 9.03 15.58
CA VAL A 147 -10.07 9.41 15.19
C VAL A 147 -9.11 8.95 16.28
N THR A 148 -7.99 8.35 15.88
CA THR A 148 -6.87 7.99 16.75
C THR A 148 -5.56 8.54 16.21
N CYS A 149 -4.48 8.42 16.99
CA CYS A 149 -3.14 8.62 16.46
C CYS A 149 -2.15 7.60 17.04
N LYS A 150 -1.06 7.39 16.30
CA LYS A 150 0.05 6.54 16.73
C LYS A 150 1.34 7.36 16.83
N ILE A 151 1.94 7.38 18.02
CA ILE A 151 3.14 8.16 18.33
C ILE A 151 4.32 7.26 18.74
N ARG A 152 5.49 7.91 18.88
CA ARG A 152 6.64 7.42 19.64
C ARG A 152 6.80 8.26 20.91
N ILE A 153 7.46 7.70 21.92
CA ILE A 153 7.78 8.43 23.15
C ILE A 153 8.82 9.55 22.90
N LYS A 154 8.87 10.50 23.83
CA LYS A 154 9.96 11.48 23.98
C LYS A 154 11.04 10.92 24.90
N ASP A 155 12.07 11.73 25.19
CA ASP A 155 13.22 11.29 25.99
C ASP A 155 12.84 11.09 27.46
N THR A 156 11.83 11.81 27.97
CA THR A 156 11.34 11.67 29.35
C THR A 156 9.85 11.29 29.42
N PRO A 157 9.41 10.67 30.54
CA PRO A 157 7.99 10.43 30.82
C PRO A 157 7.15 11.71 30.82
N GLU A 158 7.66 12.80 31.40
CA GLU A 158 6.97 14.09 31.53
C GLU A 158 6.73 14.75 30.17
N GLU A 159 7.76 14.77 29.31
CA GLU A 159 7.62 15.31 27.95
C GLU A 159 6.67 14.48 27.10
N THR A 160 6.71 13.15 27.27
CA THR A 160 5.78 12.25 26.60
C THR A 160 4.35 12.51 27.06
N LEU A 161 4.12 12.63 28.37
CA LEU A 161 2.80 12.92 28.93
C LEU A 161 2.26 14.26 28.42
N LYS A 162 3.06 15.34 28.48
CA LYS A 162 2.65 16.68 28.00
C LYS A 162 2.24 16.67 26.52
N LEU A 163 2.99 15.94 25.68
CA LEU A 163 2.62 15.73 24.27
C LEU A 163 1.29 14.99 24.16
N VAL A 164 1.13 13.88 24.90
CA VAL A 164 -0.07 13.05 24.84
C VAL A 164 -1.31 13.81 25.32
N GLU A 165 -1.24 14.53 26.43
CA GLU A 165 -2.33 15.38 26.94
C GLU A 165 -2.79 16.39 25.89
N LYS A 166 -1.85 17.03 25.19
CA LYS A 166 -2.16 17.95 24.08
C LYS A 166 -2.86 17.25 22.92
N LEU A 167 -2.43 16.05 22.53
CA LEU A 167 -3.10 15.32 21.45
C LEU A 167 -4.48 14.83 21.87
N VAL A 168 -4.63 14.35 23.12
CA VAL A 168 -5.90 13.88 23.69
C VAL A 168 -6.93 15.00 23.78
N SER A 169 -6.52 16.23 24.10
CA SER A 169 -7.44 17.38 24.16
C SER A 169 -8.08 17.75 22.81
N SER A 170 -7.59 17.19 21.69
CA SER A 170 -8.25 17.33 20.38
C SER A 170 -9.53 16.49 20.23
N GLY A 171 -9.79 15.57 21.18
CA GLY A 171 -10.97 14.71 21.19
C GLY A 171 -10.81 13.33 20.52
N ILE A 172 -9.57 12.91 20.23
CA ILE A 172 -9.27 11.55 19.76
C ILE A 172 -9.78 10.48 20.73
N LYS A 173 -10.15 9.31 20.20
CA LYS A 173 -10.79 8.23 20.98
C LYS A 173 -9.81 7.23 21.58
N ALA A 174 -8.60 7.13 21.05
CA ALA A 174 -7.52 6.33 21.60
C ALA A 174 -6.17 6.83 21.07
N ILE A 175 -5.09 6.46 21.75
CA ILE A 175 -3.72 6.76 21.32
C ILE A 175 -2.84 5.52 21.44
N ALA A 176 -2.12 5.20 20.36
CA ALA A 176 -1.13 4.13 20.36
C ALA A 176 0.28 4.69 20.60
N ILE A 177 0.98 4.14 21.59
CA ILE A 177 2.32 4.59 21.98
C ILE A 177 3.32 3.48 21.71
N HIS A 178 4.24 3.74 20.78
CA HIS A 178 5.45 2.92 20.64
C HIS A 178 6.45 3.39 21.69
N GLY A 179 6.79 2.52 22.64
CA GLY A 179 7.75 2.78 23.73
C GLY A 179 9.21 2.84 23.28
N ARG A 180 9.49 3.46 22.13
CA ARG A 180 10.84 3.79 21.66
C ARG A 180 10.86 5.21 21.15
N THR A 181 11.95 5.94 21.39
CA THR A 181 12.17 7.28 20.86
C THR A 181 12.35 7.24 19.34
N LYS A 182 12.44 8.40 18.68
CA LYS A 182 12.61 8.48 17.22
C LYS A 182 13.92 7.85 16.73
N ASP A 183 14.98 7.92 17.55
CA ASP A 183 16.33 7.50 17.21
C ASP A 183 16.56 6.00 17.53
N GLU A 184 15.71 5.45 18.40
CA GLU A 184 15.75 4.05 18.77
C GLU A 184 15.19 3.11 17.67
N ARG A 185 16.05 2.18 17.30
CA ARG A 185 15.81 1.11 16.32
C ARG A 185 15.29 -0.18 16.98
N PRO A 186 14.78 -1.15 16.20
CA PRO A 186 14.14 -2.35 16.75
C PRO A 186 15.04 -3.29 17.57
N GLN A 187 16.36 -3.09 17.53
CA GLN A 187 17.34 -3.75 18.41
C GLN A 187 17.41 -3.15 19.82
N HIS A 188 17.07 -1.88 19.99
CA HIS A 188 17.01 -1.23 21.30
C HIS A 188 15.81 -1.78 22.09
N ALA A 189 15.94 -1.80 23.41
CA ALA A 189 14.86 -2.17 24.32
C ALA A 189 13.64 -1.26 24.12
N VAL A 190 12.46 -1.76 24.46
CA VAL A 190 11.26 -0.94 24.60
C VAL A 190 11.20 -0.40 26.04
N HIS A 191 10.64 0.78 26.23
CA HIS A 191 10.44 1.47 27.52
C HIS A 191 8.97 1.34 27.97
N PRO A 192 8.56 0.19 28.55
CA PRO A 192 7.18 -0.03 28.99
C PRO A 192 6.80 0.81 30.22
N ASP A 193 7.80 1.22 31.01
CA ASP A 193 7.69 2.13 32.15
C ASP A 193 7.20 3.53 31.74
N ILE A 194 7.74 4.09 30.65
CA ILE A 194 7.27 5.36 30.09
C ILE A 194 5.84 5.23 29.58
N ILE A 195 5.51 4.13 28.89
CA ILE A 195 4.14 3.85 28.45
C ILE A 195 3.20 3.79 29.66
N LYS A 196 3.58 3.08 30.72
CA LYS A 196 2.81 2.93 31.95
C LYS A 196 2.59 4.26 32.66
N TYR A 197 3.62 5.08 32.74
CA TYR A 197 3.53 6.41 33.33
C TYR A 197 2.45 7.26 32.66
N VAL A 198 2.38 7.22 31.32
CA VAL A 198 1.36 7.93 30.54
C VAL A 198 -0.01 7.29 30.70
N ALA A 199 -0.11 5.96 30.55
CA ALA A 199 -1.38 5.24 30.58
C ALA A 199 -2.17 5.45 31.89
N GLN A 200 -1.48 5.59 33.02
CA GLN A 200 -2.11 5.87 34.32
C GLN A 200 -2.70 7.28 34.46
N ARG A 201 -2.36 8.21 33.56
CA ARG A 201 -2.71 9.64 33.66
C ARG A 201 -3.62 10.13 32.53
N ILE A 202 -3.90 9.29 31.55
CA ILE A 202 -4.73 9.61 30.40
C ILE A 202 -6.08 8.89 30.52
N SER A 203 -7.17 9.63 30.29
CA SER A 203 -8.54 9.15 30.47
C SER A 203 -9.08 8.31 29.30
N ILE A 204 -8.48 8.44 28.11
CA ILE A 204 -8.84 7.64 26.94
C ILE A 204 -8.00 6.36 26.85
N PRO A 205 -8.46 5.31 26.15
CA PRO A 205 -7.67 4.10 25.95
C PRO A 205 -6.27 4.38 25.36
N VAL A 206 -5.24 3.95 26.08
CA VAL A 206 -3.86 3.90 25.60
C VAL A 206 -3.53 2.49 25.11
N ILE A 207 -2.94 2.40 23.92
CA ILE A 207 -2.60 1.14 23.24
C ILE A 207 -1.07 0.97 23.25
N ALA A 208 -0.58 -0.05 23.96
CA ALA A 208 0.86 -0.32 24.06
C ALA A 208 1.40 -0.94 22.76
N ASN A 209 2.56 -0.45 22.30
CA ASN A 209 3.25 -0.98 21.13
C ASN A 209 4.78 -1.02 21.34
N GLY A 210 5.43 -1.95 20.63
CA GLY A 210 6.89 -2.08 20.59
C GLY A 210 7.43 -3.37 21.23
N GLY A 211 6.58 -4.15 21.90
CA GLY A 211 6.92 -5.38 22.64
C GLY A 211 7.04 -6.67 21.80
N SER A 212 7.20 -6.59 20.48
CA SER A 212 7.17 -7.80 19.64
C SER A 212 8.35 -8.77 19.85
N LYS A 213 9.45 -8.35 20.48
CA LYS A 213 10.54 -9.27 20.81
C LYS A 213 10.28 -10.01 22.12
N GLU A 214 9.41 -9.45 22.95
CA GLU A 214 9.03 -9.90 24.28
C GLU A 214 7.75 -10.74 24.25
N ILE A 215 7.10 -10.85 23.08
CA ILE A 215 5.85 -11.60 22.87
C ILE A 215 6.13 -12.77 21.93
N GLU A 216 6.28 -13.96 22.51
CA GLU A 216 6.57 -15.20 21.76
C GLU A 216 5.32 -16.08 21.59
N LYS A 217 4.34 -15.94 22.49
CA LYS A 217 3.05 -16.65 22.44
C LYS A 217 1.89 -15.73 22.83
N HIS A 218 0.68 -16.16 22.49
CA HIS A 218 -0.55 -15.39 22.74
C HIS A 218 -0.70 -14.90 24.19
N SER A 219 -0.35 -15.72 25.19
CA SER A 219 -0.43 -15.32 26.60
C SER A 219 0.46 -14.12 26.97
N ASP A 220 1.57 -13.92 26.26
CA ASP A 220 2.51 -12.84 26.56
C ASP A 220 1.97 -11.46 26.15
N ILE A 221 0.95 -11.43 25.28
CA ILE A 221 0.20 -10.21 24.95
C ILE A 221 -0.41 -9.60 26.22
N TYR A 222 -1.01 -10.43 27.06
CA TYR A 222 -1.61 -9.99 28.32
C TYR A 222 -0.55 -9.57 29.35
N LYS A 223 0.58 -10.29 29.43
CA LYS A 223 1.71 -9.86 30.27
C LYS A 223 2.24 -8.49 29.86
N PHE A 224 2.38 -8.25 28.56
CA PHE A 224 2.82 -6.95 28.04
C PHE A 224 1.79 -5.85 28.33
N LYS A 225 0.50 -6.16 28.22
CA LYS A 225 -0.59 -5.27 28.61
C LYS A 225 -0.52 -4.88 30.09
N GLU A 226 -0.38 -5.86 30.98
CA GLU A 226 -0.28 -5.65 32.43
C GLU A 226 0.96 -4.84 32.80
N MET A 227 2.12 -5.19 32.22
CA MET A 227 3.38 -4.48 32.44
C MET A 227 3.28 -3.00 32.06
N THR A 228 2.58 -2.68 30.97
CA THR A 228 2.41 -1.31 30.48
C THR A 228 1.20 -0.59 31.09
N GLY A 229 0.35 -1.27 31.86
CA GLY A 229 -0.89 -0.70 32.41
C GLY A 229 -1.86 -0.18 31.33
N CYS A 230 -1.69 -0.60 30.07
CA CYS A 230 -2.46 -0.10 28.95
C CYS A 230 -3.80 -0.83 28.80
N SER A 231 -4.75 -0.18 28.12
CA SER A 231 -6.07 -0.76 27.86
C SER A 231 -6.00 -1.87 26.81
N SER A 232 -5.11 -1.73 25.84
CA SER A 232 -4.97 -2.62 24.68
C SER A 232 -3.51 -2.76 24.25
N VAL A 233 -3.23 -3.77 23.43
CA VAL A 233 -1.89 -4.05 22.89
C VAL A 233 -1.96 -4.14 21.37
N MET A 234 -0.97 -3.54 20.72
CA MET A 234 -0.81 -3.55 19.27
C MET A 234 0.49 -4.26 18.88
N LEU A 235 0.39 -5.28 18.02
CA LEU A 235 1.50 -6.13 17.57
C LEU A 235 1.89 -5.85 16.12
N ALA A 236 3.18 -5.66 15.85
CA ALA A 236 3.74 -5.48 14.51
C ALA A 236 4.54 -6.72 14.10
N ARG A 237 5.85 -6.75 14.41
CA ARG A 237 6.79 -7.78 13.97
C ARG A 237 6.39 -9.21 14.34
N ALA A 238 5.83 -9.42 15.53
CA ALA A 238 5.38 -10.76 15.94
C ALA A 238 4.30 -11.30 14.99
N ALA A 239 3.35 -10.44 14.57
CA ALA A 239 2.31 -10.79 13.60
C ALA A 239 2.85 -10.88 12.17
N GLU A 240 3.84 -10.06 11.81
CA GLU A 240 4.54 -10.15 10.52
C GLU A 240 5.28 -11.49 10.36
N TRP A 241 5.96 -11.96 11.42
CA TRP A 241 6.69 -13.24 11.40
C TRP A 241 5.75 -14.43 11.43
N ASN A 242 4.71 -14.37 12.27
CA ASN A 242 3.69 -15.40 12.32
C ASN A 242 2.37 -14.79 12.80
N CYS A 243 1.46 -14.55 11.86
CA CYS A 243 0.17 -13.92 12.13
C CYS A 243 -0.70 -14.72 13.11
N SER A 244 -0.43 -16.03 13.25
CA SER A 244 -1.11 -16.88 14.23
C SER A 244 -0.79 -16.55 15.70
N ILE A 245 0.06 -15.55 15.97
CA ILE A 245 0.28 -14.99 17.31
C ILE A 245 -1.02 -14.52 17.99
N PHE A 246 -2.04 -14.16 17.20
CA PHE A 246 -3.38 -13.80 17.69
C PHE A 246 -4.22 -15.01 18.13
N ARG A 247 -3.82 -16.25 17.79
CA ARG A 247 -4.59 -17.45 18.14
C ARG A 247 -4.43 -17.81 19.60
N LYS A 248 -5.57 -17.90 20.30
CA LYS A 248 -5.63 -18.35 21.70
C LYS A 248 -5.08 -19.77 21.90
N GLN A 249 -5.22 -20.63 20.88
CA GLN A 249 -4.80 -22.04 20.91
C GLN A 249 -3.28 -22.23 20.67
N GLY A 250 -2.55 -21.14 20.41
CA GLY A 250 -1.11 -21.17 20.14
C GLY A 250 -0.76 -20.98 18.66
N LEU A 251 0.55 -20.92 18.40
CA LEU A 251 1.07 -20.69 17.06
C LEU A 251 0.78 -21.88 16.12
N LEU A 252 0.49 -21.58 14.86
CA LEU A 252 0.45 -22.55 13.78
C LEU A 252 1.84 -22.72 13.15
N PRO A 253 2.11 -23.88 12.55
CA PRO A 253 3.26 -24.06 11.67
C PRO A 253 3.30 -22.98 10.59
N MET A 254 4.50 -22.53 10.25
CA MET A 254 4.70 -21.44 9.29
C MET A 254 4.06 -21.73 7.92
N ASP A 255 4.21 -22.96 7.41
CA ASP A 255 3.65 -23.33 6.11
C ASP A 255 2.12 -23.23 6.09
N THR A 256 1.44 -23.60 7.18
CA THR A 256 -0.01 -23.40 7.32
C THR A 256 -0.39 -21.92 7.23
N VAL A 257 0.38 -21.05 7.88
CA VAL A 257 0.14 -19.59 7.87
C VAL A 257 0.38 -19.01 6.47
N ILE A 258 1.43 -19.48 5.78
CA ILE A 258 1.71 -19.05 4.39
C ILE A 258 0.60 -19.52 3.46
N GLU A 259 0.16 -20.78 3.55
CA GLU A 259 -0.93 -21.31 2.72
C GLU A 259 -2.23 -20.51 2.91
N GLU A 260 -2.62 -20.22 4.15
CA GLU A 260 -3.82 -19.42 4.44
C GLU A 260 -3.69 -17.97 3.95
N TYR A 261 -2.51 -17.36 4.12
CA TYR A 261 -2.21 -16.04 3.56
C TYR A 261 -2.30 -16.05 2.02
N LEU A 262 -1.75 -17.07 1.35
CA LEU A 262 -1.77 -17.19 -0.11
C LEU A 262 -3.18 -17.39 -0.64
N LYS A 263 -4.02 -18.18 0.04
CA LYS A 263 -5.45 -18.30 -0.33
C LYS A 263 -6.15 -16.96 -0.31
N LEU A 264 -5.95 -16.16 0.74
CA LEU A 264 -6.47 -14.79 0.83
C LEU A 264 -5.88 -13.87 -0.26
N ALA A 265 -4.58 -13.99 -0.55
CA ALA A 265 -3.93 -13.22 -1.60
C ALA A 265 -4.52 -13.53 -3.00
N VAL A 266 -4.85 -14.79 -3.27
CA VAL A 266 -5.53 -15.22 -4.50
C VAL A 266 -6.99 -14.73 -4.51
N GLU A 267 -7.73 -14.95 -3.43
CA GLU A 267 -9.14 -14.56 -3.30
C GLU A 267 -9.35 -13.07 -3.55
N TYR A 268 -8.45 -12.23 -3.06
CA TYR A 268 -8.56 -10.79 -3.16
C TYR A 268 -7.64 -10.16 -4.20
N ASP A 269 -7.15 -10.94 -5.18
CA ASP A 269 -6.30 -10.47 -6.29
C ASP A 269 -5.17 -9.54 -5.83
N ASN A 270 -4.43 -10.00 -4.81
CA ASN A 270 -3.33 -9.22 -4.23
C ASN A 270 -2.12 -9.21 -5.17
N ALA A 271 -1.43 -8.07 -5.23
CA ALA A 271 -0.32 -7.90 -6.15
C ALA A 271 0.81 -8.92 -5.87
N PRO A 272 1.33 -9.65 -6.89
CA PRO A 272 2.37 -10.67 -6.69
C PRO A 272 3.60 -10.15 -5.94
N ALA A 273 4.04 -8.92 -6.25
CA ALA A 273 5.17 -8.29 -5.57
C ALA A 273 4.92 -8.03 -4.07
N ASN A 274 3.67 -7.70 -3.70
CA ASN A 274 3.29 -7.52 -2.30
C ASN A 274 3.17 -8.87 -1.57
N THR A 275 2.52 -9.84 -2.20
CA THR A 275 2.40 -11.22 -1.67
C THR A 275 3.79 -11.81 -1.41
N LYS A 276 4.70 -11.70 -2.39
CA LYS A 276 6.09 -12.14 -2.27
C LYS A 276 6.79 -11.47 -1.08
N TYR A 277 6.65 -10.15 -0.94
CA TYR A 277 7.24 -9.41 0.17
C TYR A 277 6.75 -9.93 1.53
N CYS A 278 5.46 -10.20 1.70
CA CYS A 278 4.93 -10.71 2.96
C CYS A 278 5.46 -12.13 3.25
N VAL A 279 5.43 -13.03 2.27
CA VAL A 279 5.95 -14.40 2.44
C VAL A 279 7.45 -14.41 2.73
N GLN A 280 8.25 -13.51 2.13
CA GLN A 280 9.67 -13.35 2.48
C GLN A 280 9.88 -13.01 3.97
N ASN A 281 9.07 -12.11 4.51
CA ASN A 281 9.18 -11.71 5.93
C ASN A 281 8.73 -12.82 6.89
N ILE A 282 7.81 -13.69 6.47
CA ILE A 282 7.44 -14.90 7.21
C ILE A 282 8.59 -15.92 7.16
N LEU A 283 9.17 -16.18 5.98
CA LEU A 283 10.26 -17.15 5.79
C LEU A 283 11.54 -16.78 6.55
N ARG A 284 11.88 -15.49 6.64
CA ARG A 284 13.11 -15.00 7.27
C ARG A 284 14.36 -15.75 6.78
N GLU A 285 15.03 -16.50 7.65
CA GLU A 285 16.26 -17.26 7.38
C GLU A 285 16.00 -18.49 6.49
N LEU A 286 14.75 -18.95 6.38
CA LEU A 286 14.39 -20.08 5.53
C LEU A 286 14.42 -19.74 4.03
N GLN A 287 14.67 -18.48 3.67
CA GLN A 287 14.90 -18.06 2.29
C GLN A 287 16.14 -18.72 1.67
N ASP A 288 17.13 -19.12 2.48
CA ASP A 288 18.36 -19.74 1.99
C ASP A 288 18.21 -21.24 1.65
N THR A 289 17.10 -21.85 2.07
CA THR A 289 16.76 -23.26 1.76
C THR A 289 16.50 -23.45 0.26
N PRO A 290 16.58 -24.69 -0.28
CA PRO A 290 16.25 -24.95 -1.69
C PRO A 290 14.86 -24.43 -2.10
N ARG A 291 13.85 -24.67 -1.25
CA ARG A 291 12.47 -24.13 -1.45
C ARG A 291 12.45 -22.61 -1.41
N GLY A 292 13.17 -22.01 -0.45
CA GLY A 292 13.30 -20.56 -0.32
C GLY A 292 13.88 -19.90 -1.58
N ARG A 293 14.98 -20.45 -2.12
CA ARG A 293 15.60 -19.97 -3.36
C ARG A 293 14.66 -20.08 -4.57
N GLN A 294 13.97 -21.22 -4.72
CA GLN A 294 12.95 -21.39 -5.77
C GLN A 294 11.82 -20.35 -5.66
N PHE A 295 11.38 -20.05 -4.43
CA PHE A 295 10.41 -18.99 -4.18
C PHE A 295 10.95 -17.59 -4.53
N LEU A 296 12.24 -17.31 -4.30
CA LEU A 296 12.86 -16.04 -4.68
C LEU A 296 12.91 -15.83 -6.21
N ASP A 297 12.86 -16.88 -7.01
CA ASP A 297 12.82 -16.79 -8.47
C ASP A 297 11.40 -16.52 -9.02
N CYS A 298 10.36 -16.77 -8.23
CA CYS A 298 8.96 -16.60 -8.64
C CYS A 298 8.62 -15.14 -8.96
N GLN A 299 7.90 -14.91 -10.06
CA GLN A 299 7.49 -13.58 -10.54
C GLN A 299 5.97 -13.39 -10.54
N THR A 300 5.20 -14.46 -10.68
CA THR A 300 3.74 -14.43 -10.70
C THR A 300 3.14 -14.96 -9.41
N LEU A 301 1.87 -14.59 -9.14
CA LEU A 301 1.15 -15.13 -7.98
C LEU A 301 0.98 -16.66 -8.09
N GLU A 302 0.72 -17.17 -9.30
CA GLU A 302 0.60 -18.61 -9.57
C GLU A 302 1.90 -19.36 -9.24
N GLN A 303 3.06 -18.84 -9.66
CA GLN A 303 4.37 -19.43 -9.34
C GLN A 303 4.62 -19.44 -7.83
N ILE A 304 4.31 -18.34 -7.13
CA ILE A 304 4.42 -18.27 -5.67
C ILE A 304 3.52 -19.34 -5.01
N CYS A 305 2.27 -19.45 -5.47
CA CYS A 305 1.30 -20.40 -4.93
C CYS A 305 1.71 -21.86 -5.20
N ALA A 306 2.33 -22.15 -6.35
CA ALA A 306 2.79 -23.48 -6.71
C ALA A 306 3.83 -24.04 -5.74
N ILE A 307 4.66 -23.20 -5.11
CA ILE A 307 5.64 -23.62 -4.09
C ILE A 307 4.96 -24.30 -2.89
N TRP A 308 3.72 -23.90 -2.57
CA TRP A 308 2.90 -24.48 -1.49
C TRP A 308 1.71 -25.30 -2.03
N GLY A 309 1.80 -25.83 -3.26
CA GLY A 309 0.76 -26.70 -3.82
C GLY A 309 -0.56 -26.00 -4.16
N LEU A 310 -0.58 -24.66 -4.20
CA LEU A 310 -1.77 -23.84 -4.49
C LEU A 310 -1.77 -23.27 -5.92
N GLY A 311 -0.90 -23.77 -6.79
CA GLY A 311 -0.75 -23.28 -8.18
C GLY A 311 -2.03 -23.43 -9.00
N GLU A 312 -2.62 -24.63 -9.00
CA GLU A 312 -3.87 -24.93 -9.70
C GLU A 312 -5.04 -24.09 -9.14
N TYR A 313 -5.17 -24.02 -7.82
CA TYR A 313 -6.16 -23.15 -7.16
C TYR A 313 -6.04 -21.68 -7.59
N CYS A 314 -4.80 -21.14 -7.64
CA CYS A 314 -4.55 -19.79 -8.11
C CYS A 314 -4.97 -19.62 -9.57
N HIS A 315 -4.58 -20.56 -10.42
CA HIS A 315 -4.89 -20.53 -11.85
C HIS A 315 -6.40 -20.53 -12.13
N GLU A 316 -7.15 -21.42 -11.47
CA GLU A 316 -8.61 -21.52 -11.62
C GLU A 316 -9.31 -20.24 -11.16
N LYS A 317 -8.92 -19.70 -10.01
CA LYS A 317 -9.48 -18.44 -9.47
C LYS A 317 -9.21 -17.27 -10.40
N GLN A 318 -7.95 -17.09 -10.82
CA GLN A 318 -7.59 -16.00 -11.73
C GLN A 318 -8.30 -16.13 -13.08
N SER A 319 -8.42 -17.35 -13.63
CA SER A 319 -9.17 -17.62 -14.85
C SER A 319 -10.65 -17.30 -14.70
N SER A 320 -11.25 -17.63 -13.54
CA SER A 320 -12.64 -17.27 -13.23
C SER A 320 -12.84 -15.76 -13.18
N TYR A 321 -11.94 -15.03 -12.52
CA TYR A 321 -11.99 -13.57 -12.45
C TYR A 321 -11.87 -12.93 -13.84
N GLN A 322 -10.97 -13.44 -14.69
CA GLN A 322 -10.84 -12.97 -16.07
C GLN A 322 -12.13 -13.21 -16.88
N LYS A 323 -12.75 -14.38 -16.76
CA LYS A 323 -14.03 -14.69 -17.43
C LYS A 323 -15.17 -13.78 -16.97
N GLN A 324 -15.18 -13.40 -15.70
CA GLN A 324 -16.16 -12.46 -15.15
C GLN A 324 -15.83 -11.00 -15.49
N GLY A 325 -14.69 -10.74 -16.15
CA GLY A 325 -14.28 -9.41 -16.58
C GLY A 325 -13.72 -8.57 -15.44
N ILE A 326 -12.93 -9.17 -14.53
CA ILE A 326 -12.32 -8.44 -13.41
C ILE A 326 -11.68 -7.15 -13.89
N GLN A 327 -12.20 -6.04 -13.38
CA GLN A 327 -11.83 -4.71 -13.82
C GLN A 327 -10.62 -4.26 -13.00
N GLY A 328 -9.42 -4.54 -13.51
CA GLY A 328 -8.14 -4.07 -12.98
C GLY A 328 -7.76 -2.68 -13.51
N ARG A 329 -6.44 -2.42 -13.57
CA ARG A 329 -5.80 -1.14 -13.94
C ARG A 329 -6.22 -0.54 -15.29
N TRP A 330 -6.91 -1.30 -16.13
CA TRP A 330 -7.44 -0.89 -17.44
C TRP A 330 -8.54 0.16 -17.40
N GLN A 331 -9.01 0.57 -16.22
CA GLN A 331 -10.00 1.64 -16.07
C GLN A 331 -9.40 3.04 -15.91
N VAL A 332 -8.08 3.15 -15.98
CA VAL A 332 -7.36 4.44 -15.91
C VAL A 332 -7.45 5.11 -17.27
N SER A 333 -8.21 6.20 -17.34
CA SER A 333 -8.25 7.00 -18.57
C SER A 333 -6.91 7.73 -18.72
N PRO A 334 -6.31 7.75 -19.92
CA PRO A 334 -5.15 8.59 -20.19
C PRO A 334 -5.39 10.10 -19.96
N GLU A 335 -6.62 10.52 -19.70
CA GLU A 335 -7.01 11.91 -19.40
C GLU A 335 -6.58 12.40 -18.01
N ASP A 336 -6.43 11.48 -17.03
CA ASP A 336 -6.22 11.83 -15.62
C ASP A 336 -4.75 12.13 -15.24
N LEU A 337 -3.82 12.07 -16.22
CA LEU A 337 -2.37 12.20 -16.01
C LEU A 337 -1.66 13.24 -16.88
N GLU A 338 -2.41 14.06 -17.61
CA GLU A 338 -1.80 15.14 -18.39
C GLU A 338 -1.20 16.19 -17.43
N PRO A 339 0.06 16.65 -17.64
CA PRO A 339 0.60 17.75 -16.86
C PRO A 339 -0.31 18.99 -17.03
N PRO A 340 -0.46 19.83 -16.00
CA PRO A 340 -1.30 21.03 -16.09
C PRO A 340 -0.89 21.86 -17.32
N GLN A 341 -1.87 22.40 -18.05
CA GLN A 341 -1.68 23.27 -19.22
C GLN A 341 -0.99 24.61 -18.85
N LYS A 342 0.24 24.56 -18.31
CA LYS A 342 1.15 25.69 -18.37
C LYS A 342 1.95 25.48 -19.64
N LYS A 343 2.09 26.54 -20.45
CA LYS A 343 2.93 26.58 -21.66
C LYS A 343 4.36 26.15 -21.32
N ALA A 344 4.60 24.84 -21.28
CA ALA A 344 5.93 24.30 -21.25
C ALA A 344 6.54 24.67 -22.61
N LYS A 345 7.66 25.38 -22.59
CA LYS A 345 8.53 25.47 -23.76
C LYS A 345 8.99 24.04 -24.05
N SER A 346 8.28 23.34 -24.94
CA SER A 346 8.73 22.05 -25.43
C SER A 346 9.79 22.31 -26.49
N ASP A 347 11.05 22.00 -26.21
CA ASP A 347 12.16 22.11 -27.17
C ASP A 347 12.11 21.05 -28.29
N ILE A 348 11.10 20.17 -28.30
CA ILE A 348 10.89 19.18 -29.35
C ILE A 348 9.67 19.57 -30.18
N CYS A 349 9.93 19.97 -31.43
CA CYS A 349 8.89 20.15 -32.43
C CYS A 349 8.15 18.82 -32.61
N THR A 350 6.86 18.81 -32.26
CA THR A 350 5.97 17.65 -32.48
C THR A 350 5.31 17.66 -33.86
N ALA A 351 5.61 18.67 -34.69
CA ALA A 351 5.36 18.58 -36.11
C ALA A 351 6.10 17.35 -36.65
N ASP A 352 5.41 16.51 -37.40
CA ASP A 352 5.91 15.25 -37.99
C ASP A 352 6.09 14.06 -37.02
N VAL A 353 5.49 14.09 -35.83
CA VAL A 353 5.44 12.92 -34.92
C VAL A 353 4.04 12.30 -34.93
N ILE A 354 3.96 11.00 -35.25
CA ILE A 354 2.73 10.22 -35.17
C ILE A 354 2.36 10.01 -33.70
N GLN A 355 1.16 10.44 -33.31
CA GLN A 355 0.71 10.38 -31.93
C GLN A 355 -0.56 9.56 -31.80
N LYS A 356 -0.66 8.78 -30.72
CA LYS A 356 -1.92 8.18 -30.27
C LYS A 356 -1.98 8.27 -28.75
N LYS A 357 -3.18 8.47 -28.23
CA LYS A 357 -3.42 8.52 -26.78
C LYS A 357 -3.49 7.09 -26.25
N VAL A 358 -2.36 6.55 -25.81
CA VAL A 358 -2.25 5.18 -25.29
C VAL A 358 -1.43 5.13 -24.00
N CYS A 359 -1.87 4.36 -23.01
CA CYS A 359 -1.13 4.14 -21.77
C CYS A 359 -0.42 2.77 -21.79
N PHE A 360 0.81 2.69 -21.28
CA PHE A 360 1.45 1.40 -21.09
C PHE A 360 1.10 0.81 -19.72
N ILE A 361 0.26 -0.23 -19.73
CA ILE A 361 -0.10 -0.96 -18.52
C ILE A 361 0.81 -2.18 -18.38
N ARG A 362 1.85 -2.09 -17.53
CA ARG A 362 2.82 -3.19 -17.32
C ARG A 362 2.17 -4.53 -17.00
N ALA A 363 1.03 -4.55 -16.29
CA ALA A 363 0.34 -5.78 -15.92
C ALA A 363 -0.22 -6.57 -17.12
N SER A 364 -0.49 -5.89 -18.24
CA SER A 364 -1.08 -6.50 -19.45
C SER A 364 -0.06 -7.23 -20.33
N PHE A 365 1.22 -7.22 -19.96
CA PHE A 365 2.32 -7.78 -20.75
C PHE A 365 3.23 -8.65 -19.87
N SER A 366 3.67 -9.81 -20.37
CA SER A 366 4.78 -10.56 -19.76
C SER A 366 6.12 -9.92 -20.14
N ASP A 367 7.22 -10.26 -19.45
CA ASP A 367 8.56 -9.75 -19.78
C ASP A 367 9.00 -10.12 -21.21
N THR A 368 8.55 -11.28 -21.69
CA THR A 368 8.78 -11.75 -23.06
C THR A 368 7.89 -11.07 -24.11
N ASN A 369 6.83 -10.38 -23.68
CA ASN A 369 5.80 -9.84 -24.55
C ASN A 369 5.67 -8.31 -24.47
N LEU A 370 6.65 -7.63 -23.87
CA LEU A 370 6.65 -6.18 -23.75
C LEU A 370 6.64 -5.50 -25.13
N PRO A 371 5.94 -4.36 -25.31
CA PRO A 371 5.90 -3.61 -26.57
C PRO A 371 7.28 -3.32 -27.16
N LYS A 372 8.22 -2.87 -26.33
CA LYS A 372 9.61 -2.62 -26.74
C LYS A 372 10.30 -3.88 -27.26
N THR A 373 10.14 -4.99 -26.55
CA THR A 373 10.69 -6.30 -26.92
C THR A 373 10.10 -6.79 -28.25
N LYS A 374 8.77 -6.65 -28.42
CA LYS A 374 8.10 -6.99 -29.68
C LYS A 374 8.58 -6.16 -30.85
N LEU A 375 8.70 -4.85 -30.66
CA LEU A 375 9.17 -3.94 -31.71
C LEU A 375 10.60 -4.28 -32.13
N HIS A 376 11.48 -4.59 -31.18
CA HIS A 376 12.85 -5.04 -31.45
C HIS A 376 12.88 -6.37 -32.21
N ALA A 377 12.09 -7.36 -31.77
CA ALA A 377 12.00 -8.65 -32.44
C ALA A 377 11.46 -8.52 -33.88
N TRP A 378 10.44 -7.69 -34.07
CA TRP A 378 9.89 -7.42 -35.40
C TRP A 378 10.88 -6.69 -36.30
N ALA A 379 11.60 -5.68 -35.79
CA ALA A 379 12.64 -4.97 -36.54
C ALA A 379 13.72 -5.94 -37.04
N GLY A 380 14.22 -6.81 -36.15
CA GLY A 380 15.20 -7.84 -36.50
C GLY A 380 14.68 -8.81 -37.56
N LYS A 381 13.42 -9.26 -37.46
CA LYS A 381 12.81 -10.18 -38.44
C LYS A 381 12.64 -9.55 -39.82
N ASN A 382 12.48 -8.23 -39.90
CA ASN A 382 12.25 -7.51 -41.16
C ASN A 382 13.52 -6.80 -41.68
N GLY A 383 14.68 -6.99 -41.05
CA GLY A 383 15.95 -6.38 -41.47
C GLY A 383 15.99 -4.86 -41.32
N ILE A 384 15.17 -4.30 -40.42
CA ILE A 384 15.09 -2.85 -40.17
C ILE A 384 15.98 -2.53 -38.96
N SER A 385 16.61 -1.35 -38.98
CA SER A 385 17.42 -0.87 -37.86
C SER A 385 16.60 -0.76 -36.57
N LEU A 386 17.25 -1.01 -35.42
CA LEU A 386 16.57 -0.93 -34.12
C LEU A 386 16.08 0.50 -33.84
N PRO A 387 14.92 0.66 -33.20
CA PRO A 387 14.36 1.96 -32.87
C PRO A 387 15.25 2.74 -31.89
N THR A 388 15.31 4.06 -32.04
CA THR A 388 15.97 4.98 -31.12
C THR A 388 14.96 5.71 -30.24
N TYR A 389 15.35 6.08 -29.01
CA TYR A 389 14.45 6.60 -27.98
C TYR A 389 14.95 7.95 -27.46
N GLN A 390 14.13 8.98 -27.59
CA GLN A 390 14.39 10.30 -27.00
C GLN A 390 13.31 10.58 -25.94
N THR A 391 13.71 10.77 -24.69
CA THR A 391 12.76 10.98 -23.58
C THR A 391 12.87 12.39 -23.04
N GLN A 392 11.74 13.09 -22.97
CA GLN A 392 11.58 14.35 -22.28
C GLN A 392 11.03 14.11 -20.87
N GLN A 393 11.48 14.89 -19.90
CA GLN A 393 10.92 14.91 -18.55
C GLN A 393 10.36 16.30 -18.26
N VAL A 394 9.13 16.37 -17.77
CA VAL A 394 8.50 17.58 -17.25
C VAL A 394 7.98 17.25 -15.86
N GLU A 395 8.44 18.00 -14.85
CA GLU A 395 8.23 17.67 -13.44
C GLU A 395 8.66 16.23 -13.10
N LYS A 396 7.72 15.37 -12.70
CA LYS A 396 7.95 13.95 -12.38
C LYS A 396 7.40 13.00 -13.44
N LEU A 397 7.05 13.52 -14.62
CA LEU A 397 6.50 12.76 -15.71
C LEU A 397 7.44 12.73 -16.91
N PHE A 398 7.37 11.65 -17.68
CA PHE A 398 8.25 11.32 -18.79
C PHE A 398 7.43 11.07 -20.05
N ARG A 399 7.88 11.60 -21.18
CA ARG A 399 7.32 11.27 -22.50
C ARG A 399 8.45 10.89 -23.42
N THR A 400 8.26 9.80 -24.15
CA THR A 400 9.26 9.31 -25.10
C THR A 400 8.75 9.47 -26.52
N ILE A 401 9.65 9.93 -27.39
CA ILE A 401 9.51 9.88 -28.84
C ILE A 401 10.45 8.78 -29.33
N ILE A 402 9.90 7.82 -30.06
CA ILE A 402 10.71 6.80 -30.73
C ILE A 402 10.87 7.16 -32.19
N THR A 403 12.07 6.95 -32.73
CA THR A 403 12.30 7.04 -34.18
C THR A 403 12.51 5.62 -34.69
N PHE A 404 11.68 5.21 -35.64
CA PHE A 404 11.71 3.89 -36.24
C PHE A 404 11.29 3.97 -37.71
N ASP A 405 12.09 3.39 -38.60
CA ASP A 405 11.87 3.42 -40.05
C ASP A 405 11.59 4.84 -40.59
N ASN A 406 12.49 5.78 -40.28
CA ASN A 406 12.41 7.21 -40.63
C ASN A 406 11.14 7.96 -40.16
N LYS A 407 10.30 7.33 -39.35
CA LYS A 407 9.11 7.94 -38.74
C LYS A 407 9.30 8.09 -37.24
N LYS A 408 8.62 9.08 -36.67
CA LYS A 408 8.61 9.33 -35.23
C LYS A 408 7.26 8.98 -34.64
N TYR A 409 7.25 8.31 -33.50
CA TYR A 409 6.05 7.90 -32.79
C TYR A 409 6.12 8.29 -31.33
N THR A 410 4.99 8.67 -30.75
CA THR A 410 4.91 8.97 -29.32
C THR A 410 3.51 8.70 -28.80
N SER A 411 3.42 8.28 -27.54
CA SER A 411 2.15 8.40 -26.84
C SER A 411 1.92 9.87 -26.48
N THR A 412 0.67 10.34 -26.55
CA THR A 412 0.31 11.65 -25.98
C THR A 412 0.30 11.60 -24.44
N PHE A 413 0.31 10.41 -23.85
CA PHE A 413 0.35 10.19 -22.42
C PHE A 413 1.75 10.39 -21.82
N TRP A 414 1.79 11.00 -20.65
CA TRP A 414 3.02 11.20 -19.87
C TRP A 414 3.08 10.19 -18.72
N GLU A 415 4.19 9.49 -18.62
CA GLU A 415 4.38 8.34 -17.73
C GLU A 415 5.21 8.71 -16.50
N LYS A 416 4.99 8.05 -15.35
CA LYS A 416 5.77 8.33 -14.11
C LYS A 416 7.21 7.81 -14.15
N ASN A 417 7.54 7.00 -15.14
CA ASN A 417 8.86 6.40 -15.32
C ASN A 417 9.23 6.41 -16.79
N LYS A 418 10.47 6.82 -17.09
CA LYS A 418 11.09 6.71 -18.41
C LYS A 418 10.88 5.35 -19.07
N LYS A 419 11.05 4.24 -18.33
CA LYS A 419 10.85 2.89 -18.92
C LYS A 419 9.43 2.68 -19.42
N PHE A 420 8.41 3.25 -18.76
CA PHE A 420 7.02 3.11 -19.19
C PHE A 420 6.72 4.05 -20.36
N ALA A 421 7.28 5.26 -20.35
CA ALA A 421 7.22 6.19 -21.49
C ALA A 421 7.73 5.54 -22.78
N GLU A 422 8.86 4.82 -22.71
CA GLU A 422 9.42 4.08 -23.83
C GLU A 422 8.48 2.98 -24.35
N GLN A 423 7.82 2.25 -23.44
CA GLN A 423 6.87 1.19 -23.80
C GLN A 423 5.58 1.76 -24.41
N GLY A 424 5.07 2.88 -23.88
CA GLY A 424 3.91 3.58 -24.41
C GLY A 424 4.16 4.10 -25.82
N ALA A 425 5.34 4.68 -26.08
CA ALA A 425 5.72 5.09 -27.43
C ALA A 425 5.87 3.89 -28.39
N ALA A 426 6.44 2.77 -27.91
CA ALA A 426 6.52 1.54 -28.70
C ALA A 426 5.13 0.96 -29.04
N LEU A 427 4.14 1.07 -28.15
CA LEU A 427 2.75 0.68 -28.45
C LEU A 427 2.17 1.47 -29.63
N VAL A 428 2.40 2.79 -29.70
CA VAL A 428 1.94 3.61 -30.82
C VAL A 428 2.57 3.16 -32.14
N CYS A 429 3.86 2.85 -32.14
CA CYS A 429 4.54 2.33 -33.32
C CYS A 429 4.00 0.95 -33.74
N LEU A 430 3.86 0.00 -32.81
CA LEU A 430 3.30 -1.33 -33.10
C LEU A 430 1.87 -1.25 -33.64
N PHE A 431 1.04 -0.35 -33.10
CA PHE A 431 -0.30 -0.08 -33.62
C PHE A 431 -0.24 0.47 -35.06
N HIS A 432 0.63 1.43 -35.33
CA HIS A 432 0.78 1.99 -36.68
C HIS A 432 1.32 0.97 -37.70
N LEU A 433 2.17 0.04 -37.26
CA LEU A 433 2.65 -1.09 -38.08
C LEU A 433 1.59 -2.17 -38.30
N GLY A 434 0.38 -2.04 -37.72
CA GLY A 434 -0.69 -3.04 -37.82
C GLY A 434 -0.45 -4.30 -36.99
N LEU A 435 0.52 -4.28 -36.08
CA LEU A 435 0.86 -5.43 -35.21
C LEU A 435 -0.01 -5.49 -33.96
N PHE A 436 -0.66 -4.38 -33.62
CA PHE A 436 -1.72 -4.31 -32.64
C PHE A 436 -2.92 -3.59 -33.24
N THR A 437 -4.09 -4.16 -33.02
CA THR A 437 -5.37 -3.58 -33.40
C THR A 437 -5.91 -2.67 -32.30
N GLU A 438 -6.99 -1.94 -32.60
CA GLU A 438 -7.67 -1.14 -31.57
C GLU A 438 -8.30 -2.02 -30.48
N GLU A 439 -8.84 -3.18 -30.86
CA GLU A 439 -9.36 -4.18 -29.92
C GLU A 439 -8.26 -4.74 -29.01
N ASP A 440 -7.05 -4.95 -29.53
CA ASP A 440 -5.90 -5.34 -28.72
C ASP A 440 -5.56 -4.26 -27.69
N LEU A 441 -5.52 -2.99 -28.11
CA LEU A 441 -5.24 -1.87 -27.21
C LEU A 441 -6.31 -1.73 -26.12
N ILE A 442 -7.59 -1.95 -26.44
CA ILE A 442 -8.70 -1.99 -25.46
C ILE A 442 -8.49 -3.17 -24.50
N LYS A 443 -8.18 -4.35 -25.03
CA LYS A 443 -7.92 -5.56 -24.23
C LYS A 443 -6.72 -5.40 -23.29
N PHE A 444 -5.68 -4.68 -23.71
CA PHE A 444 -4.54 -4.34 -22.86
C PHE A 444 -4.87 -3.24 -21.84
N GLY A 445 -6.01 -2.57 -21.98
CA GLY A 445 -6.36 -1.36 -21.21
C GLY A 445 -5.58 -0.12 -21.61
N SER A 446 -4.84 -0.18 -22.72
CA SER A 446 -4.03 0.93 -23.19
C SER A 446 -4.88 2.10 -23.68
N ILE A 447 -6.15 1.86 -24.04
CA ILE A 447 -7.15 2.87 -24.39
C ILE A 447 -8.52 2.49 -23.78
N ILE A 448 -9.34 3.48 -23.46
CA ILE A 448 -10.73 3.30 -23.00
C ILE A 448 -11.67 3.57 -24.18
N LYS A 449 -12.77 2.82 -24.26
CA LYS A 449 -13.83 3.01 -25.26
C LYS A 449 -14.95 3.89 -24.71
#